data_AF-A0A8S9Z1C0-F1
#
_entry.id   AF-A0A8S9Z1C0-F1
#
_cell.length_a   1.000
_cell.length_b   1.000
_cell.length_c   1.000
_cell.angle_alpha   90.00
_cell.angle_beta   90.00
_cell.angle_gamma   90.00
#
_symmetry.space_group_name_H-M   'P 1'
#
loop_
_entity.id
_entity.type
_entity.pdbx_description
1 polymer ?
#
loop_
_entity_poly.entity_id
_entity_poly.type
_entity_poly.pdbx_seq_one_letter_code
_entity_poly.pdbx_strand_id
1 'polypeptide(L)'
;MFPFSSESKRMGIIVRDRASKRITFYVKGVDTVMATLVSYTDWLEDEAGNLAREGLRTLVVASRSLTDEQYEDFSQRYLAS
;
A
#
# COMPACT_ATOMS: atom_id res chain seq x y z
N MET A 1 -7.68 4.88 8.64
CA MET A 1 -7.82 4.16 7.36
C MET A 1 -7.69 5.19 6.26
N PHE A 2 -7.04 4.89 5.14
CA PHE A 2 -6.86 5.81 4.01
C PHE A 2 -7.76 5.36 2.86
N PRO A 3 -8.87 6.06 2.62
CA PRO A 3 -9.87 5.62 1.67
C PRO A 3 -9.32 5.67 0.24
N PHE A 4 -9.96 4.88 -0.62
CA PHE A 4 -9.74 4.97 -2.05
C PHE A 4 -10.22 6.33 -2.58
N SER A 5 -9.47 6.93 -3.50
CA SER A 5 -9.96 8.01 -4.35
C SER A 5 -9.60 7.75 -5.81
N SER A 6 -10.44 8.22 -6.74
CA SER A 6 -10.17 8.08 -8.19
C SER A 6 -8.87 8.77 -8.61
N GLU A 7 -8.48 9.83 -7.90
CA GLU A 7 -7.22 10.54 -8.10
C GLU A 7 -6.02 9.69 -7.66
N SER A 8 -6.09 9.10 -6.46
CA SER A 8 -4.98 8.31 -5.91
C SER A 8 -4.87 6.90 -6.49
N LYS A 9 -5.99 6.34 -7.00
CA LYS A 9 -6.16 4.97 -7.50
C LYS A 9 -5.60 3.89 -6.57
N ARG A 10 -5.59 4.16 -5.26
CA ARG A 10 -5.11 3.25 -4.22
C ARG A 10 -5.86 3.49 -2.92
N MET A 11 -5.81 2.52 -2.03
CA MET A 11 -6.26 2.66 -0.65
C MET A 11 -5.29 1.99 0.31
N GLY A 12 -5.25 2.46 1.55
CA GLY A 12 -4.33 1.94 2.55
C GLY A 12 -4.93 1.84 3.93
N ILE A 13 -4.28 1.08 4.79
CA ILE A 13 -4.66 0.92 6.19
C ILE A 13 -3.42 0.62 7.03
N ILE A 14 -3.32 1.24 8.21
CA ILE A 14 -2.37 0.83 9.23
C ILE A 14 -3.11 -0.06 10.22
N VAL A 15 -2.55 -1.22 10.50
CA VAL A 15 -3.07 -2.19 11.46
C VAL A 15 -2.00 -2.46 12.51
N ARG A 16 -2.42 -2.56 13.78
CA ARG A 16 -1.59 -3.05 14.87
C ARG A 16 -2.11 -4.42 15.30
N ASP A 17 -1.27 -5.44 15.18
CA ASP A 17 -1.60 -6.76 15.68
C ASP A 17 -1.67 -6.75 17.22
N ARG A 18 -2.70 -7.40 17.79
CA ARG A 18 -2.96 -7.31 19.24
C ARG A 18 -1.97 -8.14 20.07
N ALA A 19 -1.53 -9.28 19.53
CA ALA A 19 -0.67 -10.22 20.22
C ALA A 19 0.81 -9.82 20.11
N SER A 20 1.31 -9.64 18.89
CA SER A 20 2.71 -9.30 18.60
C SER A 20 3.03 -7.81 18.73
N LYS A 21 2.01 -6.95 18.84
CA LYS A 21 2.12 -5.48 18.80
C LYS A 21 2.72 -4.90 17.52
N ARG A 22 3.01 -5.73 16.51
CA ARG A 22 3.56 -5.29 15.23
C ARG A 22 2.60 -4.34 14.53
N ILE A 23 3.14 -3.21 14.08
CA ILE A 23 2.43 -2.22 13.27
C ILE A 23 2.78 -2.45 11.80
N THR A 24 1.77 -2.56 10.96
CA THR A 24 1.97 -2.77 9.52
C THR A 24 1.05 -1.83 8.73
N PHE A 25 1.66 -1.09 7.82
CA PHE A 25 0.94 -0.38 6.78
C PHE A 25 0.72 -1.30 5.59
N TYR A 26 -0.55 -1.46 5.20
CA TYR A 26 -0.94 -2.16 3.98
C TYR A 26 -1.47 -1.14 2.98
N VAL A 27 -1.16 -1.35 1.70
CA VAL A 27 -1.67 -0.56 0.60
C VAL A 27 -2.02 -1.48 -0.56
N LYS A 28 -3.13 -1.18 -1.24
CA LYS A 28 -3.48 -1.81 -2.51
C LYS A 28 -3.86 -0.75 -3.54
N GLY A 29 -3.47 -0.97 -4.78
CA GLY A 29 -3.73 -0.04 -5.87
C GLY A 29 -3.45 -0.64 -7.24
N VAL A 30 -3.64 0.18 -8.27
CA VAL A 30 -3.26 -0.18 -9.64
C VAL A 30 -1.73 -0.24 -9.75
N ASP A 31 -1.24 -1.15 -10.58
CA ASP A 31 0.17 -1.38 -10.90
C ASP A 31 0.97 -0.09 -11.15
N THR A 32 0.50 0.77 -12.05
CA THR A 32 1.16 2.04 -12.42
C THR A 32 1.36 2.99 -11.23
N VAL A 33 0.43 3.02 -10.28
CA VAL A 33 0.57 3.81 -9.05
C VAL A 33 1.50 3.10 -8.07
N MET A 34 1.35 1.79 -7.95
CA MET A 34 2.07 0.98 -6.98
C MET A 34 3.56 0.83 -7.32
N ALA A 35 3.94 0.77 -8.61
CA ALA A 35 5.31 0.64 -9.08
C ALA A 35 6.23 1.78 -8.57
N THR A 36 5.66 2.98 -8.35
CA THR A 36 6.41 4.13 -7.79
C THR A 36 6.48 4.14 -6.25
N LEU A 37 5.63 3.34 -5.59
CA LEU A 37 5.49 3.29 -4.13
C LEU A 37 6.21 2.10 -3.49
N VAL A 38 6.40 1.02 -4.25
CA VAL A 38 7.08 -0.20 -3.80
C VAL A 38 8.52 -0.21 -4.26
N SER A 39 9.35 -1.00 -3.58
CA SER A 39 10.71 -1.25 -4.05
C SER A 39 10.66 -1.82 -5.46
N TYR A 40 11.54 -1.31 -6.32
CA TYR A 40 11.64 -1.74 -7.71
C TYR A 40 11.65 -3.27 -7.80
N THR A 41 10.76 -3.78 -8.64
CA THR A 41 10.51 -5.21 -8.81
C THR A 41 10.34 -5.45 -10.30
N ASP A 42 11.40 -5.96 -10.95
CA ASP A 42 11.49 -6.11 -12.42
C ASP A 42 10.29 -6.81 -13.06
N TRP A 43 9.62 -7.71 -12.33
CA TRP A 43 8.53 -8.54 -12.86
C TRP A 43 7.13 -7.97 -12.63
N LEU A 44 6.98 -6.90 -11.84
CA LEU A 44 5.66 -6.44 -11.38
C LEU A 44 4.79 -5.91 -12.52
N GLU A 45 5.37 -5.09 -13.40
CA GLU A 45 4.64 -4.51 -14.54
C GLU A 45 4.30 -5.58 -15.58
N ASP A 46 5.22 -6.51 -15.84
CA ASP A 46 5.03 -7.61 -16.77
C ASP A 46 3.91 -8.55 -16.32
N GLU A 47 3.93 -8.96 -15.05
CA GLU A 47 2.93 -9.90 -14.52
C GLU A 47 1.55 -9.26 -14.41
N ALA A 48 1.47 -8.01 -13.93
CA ALA A 48 0.20 -7.28 -13.89
C ALA A 48 -0.37 -7.06 -15.30
N GLY A 49 0.49 -6.77 -16.27
CA GLY A 49 0.14 -6.62 -17.68
C GLY A 49 -0.37 -7.93 -18.31
N ASN A 50 0.23 -9.08 -17.97
CA ASN A 50 -0.23 -10.38 -18.46
C ASN A 50 -1.64 -10.71 -17.96
N LEU A 51 -1.89 -10.56 -16.66
CA LEU A 51 -3.22 -10.79 -16.08
C LEU A 51 -4.28 -9.83 -16.66
N ALA A 52 -3.90 -8.59 -16.94
CA ALA A 52 -4.78 -7.63 -17.60
C ALA A 52 -5.12 -8.02 -19.05
N ARG A 53 -4.16 -8.59 -19.80
CA ARG A 53 -4.39 -9.12 -21.16
C ARG A 53 -5.34 -10.32 -21.16
N GLU A 54 -5.40 -11.07 -20.06
CA GLU A 54 -6.39 -12.13 -19.83
C GLU A 54 -7.77 -11.60 -19.40
N GLY A 55 -7.93 -10.27 -19.27
CA GLY A 55 -9.19 -9.63 -18.89
C GLY A 55 -9.45 -9.62 -17.38
N LEU A 56 -8.44 -9.94 -16.56
CA LEU A 56 -8.57 -9.94 -15.11
C LEU A 56 -8.40 -8.54 -14.53
N ARG A 57 -9.13 -8.27 -13.44
CA ARG A 57 -8.93 -7.05 -12.65
C ARG A 57 -7.81 -7.28 -11.65
N THR A 58 -6.63 -6.76 -11.97
CA THR A 58 -5.44 -6.90 -11.14
C THR A 58 -5.28 -5.73 -10.18
N LEU A 59 -4.85 -6.02 -8.95
CA LEU A 59 -4.38 -5.01 -7.99
C LEU A 59 -3.05 -5.47 -7.40
N VAL A 60 -2.13 -4.54 -7.23
CA VAL A 60 -0.90 -4.76 -6.49
C VAL A 60 -1.15 -4.48 -5.02
N VAL A 61 -0.69 -5.38 -4.15
CA VAL A 61 -0.75 -5.24 -2.69
C VAL A 61 0.67 -5.19 -2.16
N ALA A 62 0.94 -4.23 -1.28
CA ALA A 62 2.23 -4.11 -0.60
C ALA A 62 2.03 -3.85 0.90
N SER A 63 3.06 -4.19 1.67
CA SER A 63 3.08 -3.95 3.11
C SER A 63 4.42 -3.42 3.57
N ARG A 64 4.39 -2.53 4.55
CA ARG A 64 5.57 -2.02 5.25
C ARG A 64 5.39 -2.14 6.76
N SER A 65 6.34 -2.77 7.43
CA SER A 65 6.41 -2.76 8.90
C SER A 65 6.82 -1.37 9.38
N LEU A 66 6.15 -0.89 10.42
CA LEU A 66 6.45 0.39 11.07
C LEU A 66 6.96 0.13 12.49
N THR A 67 7.95 0.91 12.92
CA THR A 67 8.26 1.04 14.35
C THR A 67 7.20 1.90 15.04
N ASP A 68 7.11 1.82 16.37
CA ASP A 68 6.22 2.70 17.14
C ASP A 68 6.55 4.18 16.90
N GLU A 69 7.84 4.54 16.82
CA GLU A 69 8.30 5.90 16.51
C GLU A 69 7.83 6.38 15.13
N GLN A 70 7.96 5.54 14.10
CA GLN A 70 7.48 5.87 12.74
C GLN A 70 5.97 6.05 12.70
N TYR A 71 5.23 5.23 13.43
CA TYR A 71 3.78 5.35 13.55
C TYR A 71 3.38 6.64 14.29
N GLU A 72 4.08 6.98 15.36
CA GLU A 72 3.80 8.17 16.17
C GLU A 72 4.08 9.46 15.37
N ASP A 73 5.25 9.57 14.72
CA ASP A 73 5.57 10.70 13.84
C ASP A 73 4.54 10.86 12.72
N PHE A 74 4.14 9.74 12.09
CA PHE A 74 3.07 9.75 11.10
C PHE A 74 1.74 10.25 11.69
N SER A 75 1.35 9.73 12.85
CA SER A 75 0.07 10.06 13.51
C SER A 75 0.00 11.53 13.88
N GLN A 76 1.09 12.10 14.41
CA GLN A 76 1.17 13.51 14.77
C GLN A 76 0.99 14.42 13.55
N ARG A 77 1.70 14.13 12.44
CA ARG A 77 1.58 14.90 11.20
C ARG A 77 0.20 14.77 10.57
N TYR A 78 -0.39 13.58 10.60
CA TYR A 78 -1.70 13.32 10.03
C TYR A 78 -2.85 13.97 10.82
N LEU A 79 -2.72 14.10 12.15
CA LEU A 79 -3.72 14.80 12.96
C LEU A 79 -3.57 16.33 12.89
N ALA A 80 -2.39 16.83 12.51
CA ALA A 80 -2.12 18.26 12.34
C ALA A 80 -2.57 18.80 10.96
N SER A 81 -2.87 17.92 10.00
CA SER A 81 -3.38 18.24 8.66
C SER A 81 -4.90 18.20 8.59
#